data_AF-A0AA39T5G3-F1
#
_entry.id   AF-A0AA39T5G3-F1
#
_cell.length_a   1.000
_cell.length_b   1.000
_cell.length_c   1.000
_cell.angle_alpha   90.00
_cell.angle_beta   90.00
_cell.angle_gamma   90.00
#
_symmetry.space_group_name_H-M   'P 1'
#
loop_
_entity.id
_entity.type
_entity.pdbx_description
1 polymer ?
#
loop_
_entity_poly.entity_id
_entity_poly.type
_entity_poly.pdbx_seq_one_letter_code
_entity_poly.pdbx_strand_id
1 'polypeptide(L)'
;MNSIIHGDDDDQLNLKPSKGEEDWLSAMQLVTGSVFPMVMKAAIELGLLEIMSKANPSQLSSSQIASQLPTKNYQEEADPLIIDRILRLLASHSILTCSLVTTEDGHLQRLYGLAPLCKYFVPNEDGVSLAPYLLVFQDKVSMDSWHHLKESVLDGGLPFVKAHGMQGFEYAAIDGRMNKLFNEIMYNQTAFVMNKILEIYKGFEGLNQVVDIGGGLGSNLSFIVSKYPHIKAIYFDFPNVIQDSPSCPEGFNIVIRPVIAVDATHLKSKTRGVLLVVVCKDGNEMIYPLAFGFANSECSKSWTWFLKQLHDVILHPELVMIVSDRHMGISNGMRAIFPNAAHVVCAYHLANNLKQHCRKRGDVIYHYYRAAYAYRVEKFDRVMAELKSIHPKVYDELLESRILSSLERGFIYRPFFEIDPELLKILSPKSRSDFMGSWNRGPIQTDLSVYPLQPSDII
;
A
#
# COMPACT_ATOMS: atom_id res chain seq x y z
N MET A 1 -17.77 -17.51 30.81
CA MET A 1 -18.14 -17.90 32.18
C MET A 1 -19.02 -19.13 32.09
N ASN A 2 -18.46 -20.32 32.32
CA ASN A 2 -19.16 -21.53 32.74
C ASN A 2 -18.12 -22.65 32.91
N SER A 3 -17.55 -22.76 34.10
CA SER A 3 -16.95 -24.02 34.58
C SER A 3 -16.76 -24.01 36.10
N ILE A 4 -17.65 -24.77 36.75
CA ILE A 4 -17.45 -25.68 37.90
C ILE A 4 -17.16 -25.09 39.30
N ILE A 5 -18.09 -25.36 40.22
CA ILE A 5 -17.80 -25.80 41.59
C ILE A 5 -18.71 -27.02 41.87
N HIS A 6 -18.12 -28.21 42.04
CA HIS A 6 -18.78 -29.36 42.66
C HIS A 6 -18.25 -29.46 44.09
N GLY A 7 -19.13 -29.21 45.06
CA GLY A 7 -18.93 -29.49 46.47
C GLY A 7 -20.32 -29.80 47.04
N ASP A 8 -20.46 -30.99 47.62
CA ASP A 8 -21.69 -31.47 48.24
C ASP A 8 -22.07 -30.57 49.42
N ASP A 9 -23.14 -29.79 49.24
CA ASP A 9 -24.06 -29.35 50.29
C ASP A 9 -25.38 -28.89 49.61
N ASP A 10 -26.48 -29.54 50.00
CA ASP A 10 -27.85 -29.30 49.57
C ASP A 10 -28.31 -27.86 49.88
N ASP A 11 -28.28 -26.97 48.87
CA ASP A 11 -29.21 -25.84 48.61
C ASP A 11 -28.57 -24.80 47.65
N GLN A 12 -27.91 -25.26 46.57
CA GLN A 12 -27.62 -24.35 45.47
C GLN A 12 -28.90 -24.09 44.68
N LEU A 13 -29.56 -22.97 45.03
CA LEU A 13 -30.50 -22.27 44.17
C LEU A 13 -29.84 -22.11 42.79
N ASN A 14 -30.15 -23.06 41.90
CA ASN A 14 -29.74 -23.09 40.51
C ASN A 14 -30.58 -22.06 39.74
N LEU A 15 -30.53 -20.81 40.19
CA LEU A 15 -31.14 -19.66 39.57
C LEU A 15 -30.32 -19.37 38.32
N LYS A 16 -30.76 -19.94 37.19
CA LYS A 16 -30.30 -19.45 35.89
C LYS A 16 -30.62 -17.95 35.83
N PRO A 17 -29.64 -17.10 35.50
CA PRO A 17 -29.91 -15.67 35.39
C PRO A 17 -31.09 -15.45 34.44
N SER A 18 -31.98 -14.56 34.84
CA SER A 18 -33.08 -14.15 33.97
C SER A 18 -32.51 -13.52 32.71
N LYS A 19 -33.29 -13.55 31.62
CA LYS A 19 -32.85 -12.97 30.34
C LYS A 19 -32.42 -11.49 30.49
N GLY A 20 -33.10 -10.73 31.34
CA GLY A 20 -32.75 -9.35 31.64
C GLY A 20 -31.41 -9.19 32.38
N GLU A 21 -31.05 -10.12 33.26
CA GLU A 21 -29.75 -10.13 33.94
C GLU A 21 -28.62 -10.52 32.99
N GLU A 22 -28.83 -11.49 32.11
CA GLU A 22 -27.86 -11.85 31.06
C GLU A 22 -27.60 -10.68 30.09
N ASP A 23 -28.65 -9.97 29.70
CA ASP A 23 -28.55 -8.81 28.82
C ASP A 23 -27.83 -7.64 29.51
N TRP A 24 -28.09 -7.41 30.80
CA TRP A 24 -27.36 -6.42 31.61
C TRP A 24 -25.87 -6.75 31.73
N LEU A 25 -25.53 -8.01 32.04
CA LEU A 25 -24.13 -8.46 32.11
C LEU A 25 -23.43 -8.32 30.76
N SER A 26 -24.12 -8.63 29.67
CA SER A 26 -23.60 -8.45 28.31
C SER A 26 -23.36 -6.96 28.01
N ALA A 27 -24.29 -6.07 28.39
CA ALA A 27 -24.11 -4.63 28.23
C ALA A 27 -22.92 -4.11 29.05
N MET A 28 -22.74 -4.58 30.29
CA MET A 28 -21.59 -4.21 31.13
C MET A 28 -20.25 -4.67 30.54
N GLN A 29 -20.21 -5.85 29.90
CA GLN A 29 -19.03 -6.30 29.16
C GLN A 29 -18.71 -5.37 27.99
N LEU A 30 -19.72 -4.88 27.25
CA LEU A 30 -19.50 -3.92 26.16
C LEU A 30 -18.96 -2.57 26.67
N VAL A 31 -19.50 -2.06 27.77
CA VAL A 31 -19.04 -0.80 28.40
C VAL A 31 -17.56 -0.88 28.80
N THR A 32 -17.12 -2.05 29.23
CA THR A 32 -15.73 -2.31 29.65
C THR A 32 -14.89 -3.02 28.59
N GLY A 33 -15.37 -3.03 27.33
CA GLY A 33 -14.78 -3.82 26.24
C GLY A 33 -13.33 -3.48 25.89
N SER A 34 -12.82 -2.32 26.33
CA SER A 34 -11.41 -1.94 26.17
C SER A 34 -10.46 -2.68 27.12
N VAL A 35 -10.95 -3.22 28.24
CA VAL A 35 -10.09 -3.83 29.28
C VAL A 35 -9.35 -5.04 28.72
N PHE A 36 -10.05 -5.95 28.04
CA PHE A 36 -9.43 -7.15 27.48
C PHE A 36 -8.29 -6.85 26.48
N PRO A 37 -8.50 -6.08 25.39
CA PRO A 37 -7.44 -5.84 24.42
C PRO A 37 -6.25 -5.09 25.02
N MET A 38 -6.47 -4.17 25.97
CA MET A 38 -5.37 -3.44 26.62
C MET A 38 -4.57 -4.34 27.58
N VAL A 39 -5.22 -5.25 28.30
CA VAL A 39 -4.53 -6.23 29.15
C VAL A 39 -3.78 -7.26 28.29
N MET A 40 -4.35 -7.68 27.16
CA MET A 40 -3.67 -8.55 26.21
C MET A 40 -2.43 -7.87 25.60
N LYS A 41 -2.51 -6.57 25.28
CA LYS A 41 -1.35 -5.77 24.85
C LYS A 41 -0.23 -5.83 25.90
N ALA A 42 -0.55 -5.52 27.16
CA ALA A 42 0.44 -5.54 28.24
C ALA A 42 1.06 -6.94 28.43
N ALA A 43 0.25 -8.00 28.32
CA ALA A 43 0.74 -9.37 28.43
C ALA A 43 1.72 -9.76 27.31
N ILE A 44 1.48 -9.27 26.09
CA ILE A 44 2.40 -9.42 24.95
C ILE A 44 3.68 -8.61 25.17
N GLU A 45 3.57 -7.34 25.58
CA GLU A 45 4.75 -6.48 25.82
C GLU A 45 5.65 -6.99 26.95
N LEU A 46 5.06 -7.63 27.96
CA LEU A 46 5.78 -8.30 29.05
C LEU A 46 6.34 -9.67 28.64
N GLY A 47 5.97 -10.20 27.48
CA GLY A 47 6.40 -11.52 27.01
C GLY A 47 5.83 -12.69 27.82
N LEU A 48 4.69 -12.51 28.50
CA LEU A 48 4.11 -13.54 29.38
C LEU A 48 3.80 -14.83 28.61
N LEU A 49 3.30 -14.70 27.39
CA LEU A 49 2.93 -15.84 26.55
C LEU A 49 4.16 -16.62 26.07
N GLU A 50 5.28 -15.93 25.78
CA GLU A 50 6.53 -16.60 25.40
C GLU A 50 7.24 -17.26 26.59
N ILE A 51 7.16 -16.67 27.79
CA ILE A 51 7.61 -17.32 29.02
C ILE A 51 6.87 -18.65 29.20
N MET A 52 5.54 -18.62 29.09
CA MET A 52 4.71 -19.81 29.24
C MET A 52 4.90 -20.83 28.11
N SER A 53 5.19 -20.40 26.87
CA SER A 53 5.41 -21.32 25.75
C SER A 53 6.68 -22.15 25.89
N LYS A 54 7.67 -21.65 26.63
CA LYS A 54 8.95 -22.32 26.91
C LYS A 54 8.96 -23.09 28.24
N ALA A 55 7.87 -23.03 28.99
CA ALA A 55 7.80 -23.57 30.34
C ALA A 55 7.78 -25.10 30.39
N ASN A 56 8.50 -25.66 31.35
CA ASN A 56 8.38 -27.06 31.76
C ASN A 56 8.46 -27.10 33.31
N PRO A 57 7.38 -27.43 34.03
CA PRO A 57 6.09 -27.96 33.56
C PRO A 57 5.25 -26.97 32.74
N SER A 58 4.25 -27.48 32.01
CA SER A 58 3.42 -26.72 31.06
C SER A 58 2.44 -25.72 31.69
N GLN A 59 2.34 -25.71 33.02
CA GLN A 59 1.59 -24.71 33.77
C GLN A 59 2.48 -24.02 34.79
N LEU A 60 2.33 -22.70 34.92
CA LEU A 60 3.10 -21.87 35.83
C LEU A 60 2.18 -21.06 36.76
N SER A 61 2.62 -20.87 37.99
CA SER A 61 2.05 -19.88 38.91
C SER A 61 2.45 -18.46 38.51
N SER A 62 1.72 -17.45 38.99
CA SER A 62 2.07 -16.06 38.74
C SER A 62 3.44 -15.67 39.32
N SER A 63 3.84 -16.25 40.45
CA SER A 63 5.17 -16.01 41.05
C SER A 63 6.31 -16.59 40.19
N GLN A 64 6.11 -17.76 39.59
CA GLN A 64 7.10 -18.35 38.68
C GLN A 64 7.23 -17.57 37.36
N ILE A 65 6.15 -16.92 36.91
CA ILE A 65 6.21 -16.04 35.74
C ILE A 65 6.89 -14.71 36.13
N ALA A 66 6.56 -14.17 37.30
CA ALA A 66 7.13 -12.94 37.83
C ALA A 66 8.67 -12.98 37.90
N SER A 67 9.23 -14.10 38.38
CA SER A 67 10.67 -14.28 38.53
C SER A 67 11.44 -14.37 37.20
N GLN A 68 10.74 -14.55 36.08
CA GLN A 68 11.34 -14.62 34.74
C GLN A 68 11.28 -13.28 33.98
N LEU A 69 10.60 -12.27 34.53
CA LEU A 69 10.47 -10.97 33.90
C LEU A 69 11.72 -10.10 34.11
N PRO A 70 12.18 -9.37 33.08
CA PRO A 70 13.28 -8.43 33.24
C PRO A 70 12.82 -7.20 34.02
N THR A 71 13.27 -7.06 35.28
CA THR A 71 12.97 -5.88 36.09
C THR A 71 14.09 -4.83 35.99
N LYS A 72 13.72 -3.55 35.96
CA LYS A 72 14.66 -2.42 35.74
C LYS A 72 15.73 -2.30 36.84
N ASN A 73 15.42 -2.80 38.04
CA ASN A 73 16.33 -2.91 39.16
C ASN A 73 16.43 -4.38 39.52
N TYR A 74 17.62 -5.00 39.44
CA TYR A 74 17.89 -6.39 39.85
C TYR A 74 17.54 -6.72 41.32
N GLN A 75 16.97 -5.76 42.07
CA GLN A 75 16.54 -5.86 43.45
C GLN A 75 15.01 -5.83 43.63
N GLU A 76 14.24 -5.58 42.58
CA GLU A 76 12.77 -5.56 42.61
C GLU A 76 12.24 -6.68 41.70
N GLU A 77 11.33 -7.51 42.21
CA GLU A 77 10.60 -8.50 41.41
C GLU A 77 9.28 -7.91 40.91
N ALA A 78 8.80 -8.37 39.76
CA ALA A 78 7.45 -8.01 39.31
C ALA A 78 6.40 -8.53 40.29
N ASP A 79 5.35 -7.76 40.59
CA ASP A 79 4.34 -8.16 41.57
C ASP A 79 3.51 -9.37 41.06
N PRO A 80 3.63 -10.55 41.71
CA PRO A 80 2.90 -11.76 41.31
C PRO A 80 1.38 -11.59 41.37
N LEU A 81 0.85 -10.68 42.18
CA LEU A 81 -0.59 -10.42 42.29
C LEU A 81 -1.12 -9.65 41.07
N ILE A 82 -0.33 -8.71 40.54
CA ILE A 82 -0.70 -7.99 39.31
C ILE A 82 -0.69 -8.95 38.13
N ILE A 83 0.34 -9.80 38.03
CA ILE A 83 0.43 -10.83 36.99
C ILE A 83 -0.74 -11.80 37.09
N ASP A 84 -1.07 -12.30 38.28
CA ASP A 84 -2.23 -13.19 38.45
C ASP A 84 -3.54 -12.55 37.97
N ARG A 85 -3.76 -11.26 38.22
CA ARG A 85 -4.96 -10.53 37.74
C ARG A 85 -5.01 -10.45 36.22
N ILE A 86 -3.87 -10.23 35.57
CA ILE A 86 -3.74 -10.23 34.10
C ILE A 86 -4.07 -11.63 33.56
N LEU A 87 -3.38 -12.66 34.06
CA LEU A 87 -3.53 -14.04 33.60
C LEU A 87 -4.96 -14.57 33.81
N ARG A 88 -5.60 -14.19 34.92
CA ARG A 88 -7.00 -14.54 35.20
C ARG A 88 -7.98 -13.96 34.17
N LEU A 89 -7.76 -12.72 33.73
CA LEU A 89 -8.57 -12.12 32.66
C LEU A 89 -8.33 -12.82 31.31
N LEU A 90 -7.08 -13.18 31.00
CA LEU A 90 -6.76 -13.91 29.78
C LEU A 90 -7.37 -15.32 29.78
N ALA A 91 -7.37 -15.98 30.94
CA ALA A 91 -8.05 -17.27 31.11
C ALA A 91 -9.56 -17.16 30.93
N SER A 92 -10.20 -16.08 31.40
CA SER A 92 -11.65 -15.89 31.20
C SER A 92 -12.05 -15.67 29.73
N HIS A 93 -11.10 -15.30 28.88
CA HIS A 93 -11.25 -15.12 27.43
C HIS A 93 -10.65 -16.29 26.63
N SER A 94 -10.35 -17.42 27.28
CA SER A 94 -9.83 -18.64 26.63
C SER A 94 -8.48 -18.46 25.92
N ILE A 95 -7.72 -17.43 26.28
CA ILE A 95 -6.32 -17.27 25.85
C ILE A 95 -5.43 -18.21 26.66
N LEU A 96 -5.74 -18.38 27.95
CA LEU A 96 -5.04 -19.28 28.87
C LEU A 96 -6.00 -20.33 29.43
N THR A 97 -5.44 -21.45 29.87
CA THR A 97 -6.07 -22.39 30.78
C THR A 97 -5.72 -21.99 32.21
N CYS A 98 -6.62 -22.25 33.17
CA CYS A 98 -6.39 -21.98 34.58
C CYS A 98 -6.80 -23.21 35.39
N SER A 99 -5.91 -23.72 36.23
CA SER A 99 -6.19 -24.75 37.23
C SER A 99 -5.98 -24.19 38.63
N LEU A 100 -6.69 -24.75 39.61
CA LEU A 100 -6.52 -24.42 41.03
C LEU A 100 -5.82 -25.60 41.71
N VAL A 101 -4.73 -25.32 42.40
CA VAL A 101 -3.98 -26.28 43.20
C VAL A 101 -3.94 -25.80 44.65
N THR A 102 -3.99 -26.74 45.58
CA THR A 102 -3.77 -26.45 47.00
C THR A 102 -2.29 -26.60 47.29
N THR A 103 -1.66 -25.54 47.81
CA THR A 103 -0.26 -25.57 48.22
C THR A 103 -0.09 -26.40 49.50
N GLU A 104 1.15 -26.74 49.86
CA GLU A 104 1.47 -27.47 51.09
C GLU A 104 0.95 -26.75 52.35
N ASP A 105 0.89 -25.42 52.31
CA ASP A 105 0.36 -24.57 53.39
C ASP A 105 -1.18 -24.49 53.43
N GLY A 106 -1.88 -25.23 52.55
CA GLY A 106 -3.34 -25.24 52.47
C GLY A 106 -3.96 -24.05 51.71
N HIS A 107 -3.14 -23.18 51.11
CA HIS A 107 -3.63 -22.05 50.33
C HIS A 107 -3.96 -22.46 48.89
N LEU A 108 -5.01 -21.87 48.32
CA LEU A 108 -5.34 -22.08 46.91
C LEU A 108 -4.47 -21.17 46.02
N GLN A 109 -3.78 -21.79 45.06
CA GLN A 109 -2.96 -21.13 44.05
C GLN A 109 -3.51 -21.43 42.66
N ARG A 110 -3.51 -20.43 41.77
CA ARG A 110 -3.81 -20.62 40.36
C ARG A 110 -2.55 -20.95 39.59
N LEU A 111 -2.62 -21.97 38.74
CA LEU A 111 -1.63 -22.26 37.71
C LEU A 111 -2.22 -21.98 36.34
N TYR A 112 -1.43 -21.39 35.47
CA TYR A 112 -1.84 -20.99 34.13
C TYR A 112 -1.05 -21.76 33.09
N GLY A 113 -1.72 -22.20 32.03
CA GLY A 113 -1.10 -22.80 30.84
C GLY A 113 -1.63 -22.15 29.57
N LEU A 114 -0.97 -22.35 28.44
CA LEU A 114 -1.46 -21.82 27.16
C LEU A 114 -2.71 -22.59 26.69
N ALA A 115 -3.76 -21.87 26.29
CA ALA A 115 -4.91 -22.47 25.63
C ALA A 115 -4.68 -22.58 24.10
N PRO A 116 -5.45 -23.39 23.36
CA PRO A 116 -5.26 -23.57 21.92
C PRO A 116 -5.32 -22.28 21.10
N LEU A 117 -6.07 -21.27 21.54
CA LEU A 117 -6.17 -19.97 20.87
C LEU A 117 -4.86 -19.17 20.95
N CYS A 118 -4.05 -19.39 22.01
CA CYS A 118 -2.79 -18.68 22.23
C CYS A 118 -1.75 -18.95 21.14
N LYS A 119 -1.84 -20.07 20.41
CA LYS A 119 -0.92 -20.41 19.33
C LYS A 119 -0.81 -19.35 18.23
N TYR A 120 -1.82 -18.49 18.09
CA TYR A 120 -1.79 -17.38 17.12
C TYR A 120 -1.12 -16.13 17.67
N PHE A 121 -0.89 -16.02 18.97
CA PHE A 121 -0.28 -14.86 19.62
C PHE A 121 1.15 -15.12 20.10
N VAL A 122 1.61 -16.37 20.10
CA VAL A 122 3.02 -16.75 20.28
C VAL A 122 3.65 -16.95 18.90
N PRO A 123 4.89 -16.50 18.65
CA PRO A 123 5.58 -16.77 17.39
C PRO A 123 5.60 -18.27 17.05
N ASN A 124 5.21 -18.61 15.82
CA ASN A 124 5.29 -19.97 15.29
C ASN A 124 6.73 -20.32 14.85
N GLU A 125 6.91 -21.46 14.17
CA GLU A 125 8.21 -21.90 13.66
C GLU A 125 8.86 -20.92 12.68
N ASP A 126 8.04 -20.14 11.94
CA ASP A 126 8.48 -19.09 11.02
C ASP A 126 8.71 -17.74 11.72
N GLY A 127 8.55 -17.67 13.05
CA GLY A 127 8.66 -16.45 13.85
C GLY A 127 7.44 -15.51 13.76
N VAL A 128 6.30 -15.99 13.24
CA VAL A 128 5.11 -15.18 12.91
C VAL A 128 4.00 -15.35 13.94
N SER A 129 3.30 -14.26 14.26
CA SER A 129 2.10 -14.26 15.12
C SER A 129 1.18 -13.05 14.87
N LEU A 130 -0.01 -13.06 15.46
CA LEU A 130 -0.95 -11.94 15.53
C LEU A 130 -0.59 -10.92 16.61
N ALA A 131 0.48 -11.14 17.38
CA ALA A 131 0.86 -10.21 18.45
C ALA A 131 1.15 -8.79 17.93
N PRO A 132 1.93 -8.57 16.85
CA PRO A 132 2.20 -7.22 16.34
C PRO A 132 0.93 -6.47 15.93
N TYR A 133 -0.09 -7.17 15.40
CA TYR A 133 -1.38 -6.57 15.06
C TYR A 133 -2.04 -5.93 16.26
N LEU A 134 -2.11 -6.68 17.35
CA LEU A 134 -2.69 -6.19 18.59
C LEU A 134 -1.88 -4.99 19.11
N LEU A 135 -0.54 -5.06 19.02
CA LEU A 135 0.30 -3.95 19.44
C LEU A 135 0.02 -2.65 18.67
N VAL A 136 -0.21 -2.71 17.35
CA VAL A 136 -0.56 -1.51 16.56
C VAL A 136 -1.99 -1.05 16.81
N PHE A 137 -2.99 -1.93 16.76
CA PHE A 137 -4.37 -1.51 16.94
C PHE A 137 -4.65 -0.95 18.33
N GLN A 138 -3.92 -1.42 19.34
CA GLN A 138 -3.96 -0.91 20.71
C GLN A 138 -2.81 0.07 21.00
N ASP A 139 -2.06 0.50 19.99
CA ASP A 139 -1.10 1.58 20.14
C ASP A 139 -1.82 2.90 20.39
N LYS A 140 -1.20 3.80 21.15
CA LYS A 140 -1.77 5.11 21.43
C LYS A 140 -2.08 5.86 20.12
N VAL A 141 -1.17 5.81 19.15
CA VAL A 141 -1.33 6.51 17.86
C VAL A 141 -2.59 6.05 17.14
N SER A 142 -2.81 4.74 17.07
CA SER A 142 -4.02 4.17 16.44
C SER A 142 -5.27 4.44 17.27
N MET A 143 -5.16 4.35 18.60
CA MET A 143 -6.29 4.58 19.50
C MET A 143 -6.79 6.04 19.47
N ASP A 144 -5.90 7.01 19.29
CA ASP A 144 -6.26 8.42 19.19
C ASP A 144 -7.27 8.70 18.05
N SER A 145 -7.22 7.90 16.97
CA SER A 145 -8.16 8.02 15.85
C SER A 145 -9.62 7.79 16.27
N TRP A 146 -9.88 6.92 17.25
CA TRP A 146 -11.25 6.64 17.70
C TRP A 146 -11.92 7.83 18.36
N HIS A 147 -11.14 8.75 18.96
CA HIS A 147 -11.67 9.98 19.54
C HIS A 147 -12.18 10.96 18.48
N HIS A 148 -11.73 10.84 17.23
CA HIS A 148 -12.14 11.67 16.09
C HIS A 148 -13.17 10.99 15.19
N LEU A 149 -13.63 9.76 15.51
CA LEU A 149 -14.60 9.06 14.69
C LEU A 149 -15.93 9.82 14.60
N LYS A 150 -16.43 10.35 15.71
CA LYS A 150 -17.66 11.15 15.74
C LYS A 150 -17.54 12.37 14.82
N GLU A 151 -16.43 13.10 14.94
CA GLU A 151 -16.16 14.29 14.12
C GLU A 151 -16.06 13.92 12.63
N SER A 152 -15.40 12.81 12.30
CA SER A 152 -15.29 12.32 10.92
C SER A 152 -16.64 11.97 10.30
N VAL A 153 -17.57 11.43 11.08
CA VAL A 153 -18.94 11.14 10.63
C VAL A 153 -19.72 12.43 10.35
N LEU A 154 -19.52 13.48 11.17
CA LEU A 154 -20.24 14.74 11.06
C LEU A 154 -19.68 15.64 9.96
N ASP A 155 -18.35 15.75 9.90
CA ASP A 155 -17.64 16.78 9.13
C ASP A 155 -16.91 16.21 7.92
N GLY A 156 -16.91 14.88 7.74
CA GLY A 156 -16.12 14.20 6.72
C GLY A 156 -14.63 14.12 7.08
N GLY A 157 -13.85 13.46 6.22
CA GLY A 157 -12.42 13.19 6.45
C GLY A 157 -12.16 11.89 7.22
N LEU A 158 -10.89 11.49 7.30
CA LEU A 158 -10.48 10.26 7.97
C LEU A 158 -10.14 10.52 9.45
N PRO A 159 -10.60 9.69 10.40
CA PRO A 159 -10.33 9.90 11.83
C PRO A 159 -8.83 10.00 12.17
N PHE A 160 -7.99 9.20 11.50
CA PHE A 160 -6.54 9.24 11.68
C PHE A 160 -5.94 10.58 11.23
N VAL A 161 -6.38 11.10 10.07
CA VAL A 161 -5.92 12.40 9.55
C VAL A 161 -6.37 13.53 10.47
N LYS A 162 -7.56 13.46 11.06
CA LYS A 162 -8.00 14.45 12.04
C LYS A 162 -7.20 14.42 13.34
N ALA A 163 -6.78 13.22 13.78
CA ALA A 163 -5.97 13.06 14.98
C ALA A 163 -4.53 13.57 14.77
N HIS A 164 -3.94 13.30 13.60
CA HIS A 164 -2.49 13.44 13.39
C HIS A 164 -2.07 14.41 12.28
N GLY A 165 -3.02 14.96 11.52
CA GLY A 165 -2.79 15.93 10.44
C GLY A 165 -2.21 15.34 9.15
N MET A 166 -2.08 14.02 9.05
CA MET A 166 -1.46 13.30 7.92
C MET A 166 -2.01 11.88 7.80
N GLN A 167 -1.74 11.21 6.68
CA GLN A 167 -2.17 9.81 6.47
C GLN A 167 -1.35 8.83 7.32
N GLY A 168 -1.93 7.65 7.59
CA GLY A 168 -1.27 6.62 8.41
C GLY A 168 0.09 6.17 7.89
N PHE A 169 0.24 6.05 6.56
CA PHE A 169 1.52 5.71 5.93
C PHE A 169 2.56 6.81 6.07
N GLU A 170 2.16 8.07 5.98
CA GLU A 170 3.04 9.23 6.16
C GLU A 170 3.50 9.34 7.62
N TYR A 171 2.59 9.10 8.56
CA TYR A 171 2.91 9.04 9.99
C TYR A 171 3.92 7.92 10.29
N ALA A 172 3.67 6.71 9.75
CA ALA A 172 4.57 5.58 9.92
C ALA A 172 5.95 5.84 9.29
N ALA A 173 6.06 6.69 8.26
CA ALA A 173 7.35 7.05 7.69
C ALA A 173 8.19 7.98 8.59
N ILE A 174 7.56 8.76 9.48
CA ILE A 174 8.26 9.71 10.36
C ILE A 174 8.44 9.19 11.81
N ASP A 175 7.60 8.26 12.26
CA ASP A 175 7.76 7.58 13.56
C ASP A 175 8.41 6.20 13.33
N GLY A 176 9.71 6.10 13.60
CA GLY A 176 10.47 4.86 13.40
C GLY A 176 9.96 3.65 14.21
N ARG A 177 9.31 3.86 15.36
CA ARG A 177 8.71 2.78 16.16
C ARG A 177 7.45 2.27 15.47
N MET A 178 6.58 3.18 15.02
CA MET A 178 5.39 2.81 14.26
C MET A 178 5.73 2.23 12.89
N ASN A 179 6.80 2.72 12.24
CA ASN A 179 7.33 2.15 11.01
C ASN A 179 7.67 0.67 11.19
N LYS A 180 8.44 0.36 12.24
CA LYS A 180 8.85 -1.01 12.55
C LYS A 180 7.65 -1.90 12.80
N LEU A 181 6.71 -1.48 13.65
CA LEU A 181 5.50 -2.25 13.93
C LEU A 181 4.63 -2.44 12.69
N PHE A 182 4.50 -1.41 11.84
CA PHE A 182 3.78 -1.50 10.58
C PHE A 182 4.39 -2.56 9.65
N ASN A 183 5.71 -2.54 9.48
CA ASN A 183 6.44 -3.51 8.66
C ASN A 183 6.31 -4.94 9.21
N GLU A 184 6.41 -5.11 10.53
CA GLU A 184 6.21 -6.42 11.19
C GLU A 184 4.80 -6.98 10.95
N ILE A 185 3.77 -6.14 11.00
CA ILE A 185 2.39 -6.57 10.70
C ILE A 185 2.24 -6.99 9.25
N MET A 186 2.78 -6.21 8.30
CA MET A 186 2.70 -6.55 6.88
C MET A 186 3.38 -7.90 6.61
N TYR A 187 4.54 -8.15 7.22
CA TYR A 187 5.22 -9.44 7.14
C TYR A 187 4.37 -10.58 7.71
N ASN A 188 3.87 -10.43 8.94
CA ASN A 188 3.11 -11.46 9.63
C ASN A 188 1.78 -11.77 8.90
N GLN A 189 1.12 -10.77 8.33
CA GLN A 189 -0.08 -10.95 7.50
C GLN A 189 0.19 -11.87 6.33
N THR A 190 1.22 -11.49 5.58
CA THR A 190 1.63 -12.16 4.37
C THR A 190 1.97 -13.61 4.67
N ALA A 191 2.73 -13.87 5.73
CA ALA A 191 3.09 -15.23 6.11
C ALA A 191 1.87 -16.12 6.42
N PHE A 192 0.90 -15.63 7.20
CA PHE A 192 -0.33 -16.40 7.49
C PHE A 192 -1.12 -16.74 6.22
N VAL A 193 -1.30 -15.76 5.34
CA VAL A 193 -2.08 -15.92 4.12
C VAL A 193 -1.33 -16.78 3.09
N MET A 194 -0.05 -16.51 2.87
CA MET A 194 0.76 -17.21 1.88
C MET A 194 0.99 -18.67 2.24
N ASN A 195 1.15 -19.03 3.52
CA ASN A 195 1.21 -20.43 3.93
C ASN A 195 -0.05 -21.20 3.50
N LYS A 196 -1.24 -20.59 3.65
CA LYS A 196 -2.50 -21.19 3.17
C LYS A 196 -2.65 -21.18 1.66
N ILE A 197 -2.23 -20.12 0.99
CA ILE A 197 -2.22 -20.07 -0.48
C ILE A 197 -1.34 -21.20 -1.01
N LEU A 198 -0.12 -21.36 -0.51
CA LEU A 198 0.80 -22.38 -0.99
C LEU A 198 0.32 -23.81 -0.72
N GLU A 199 -0.46 -24.05 0.35
CA GLU A 199 -1.10 -25.35 0.59
C GLU A 199 -2.12 -25.71 -0.51
N ILE A 200 -2.95 -24.76 -0.93
CA ILE A 200 -4.16 -25.03 -1.74
C ILE A 200 -3.97 -24.66 -3.22
N TYR A 201 -3.28 -23.56 -3.51
CA TYR A 201 -3.08 -23.03 -4.85
C TYR A 201 -1.88 -23.67 -5.54
N LYS A 202 -2.14 -24.31 -6.68
CA LYS A 202 -1.14 -25.02 -7.49
C LYS A 202 -0.61 -24.24 -8.68
N GLY A 203 -1.10 -23.03 -8.93
CA GLY A 203 -0.72 -22.26 -10.12
C GLY A 203 0.74 -21.78 -10.17
N PHE A 204 1.50 -21.98 -9.09
CA PHE A 204 2.96 -21.78 -9.09
C PHE A 204 3.74 -22.98 -9.64
N GLU A 205 3.13 -24.17 -9.73
CA GLU A 205 3.80 -25.37 -10.24
C GLU A 205 4.14 -25.21 -11.73
N GLY A 206 5.42 -25.42 -12.09
CA GLY A 206 5.90 -25.33 -13.47
C GLY A 206 6.18 -23.91 -13.97
N LEU A 207 6.01 -22.88 -13.13
CA LEU A 207 6.48 -21.54 -13.46
C LEU A 207 8.01 -21.49 -13.41
N ASN A 208 8.60 -20.71 -14.31
CA ASN A 208 10.04 -20.45 -14.29
C ASN A 208 10.37 -19.10 -13.63
N GLN A 209 9.38 -18.20 -13.53
CA GLN A 209 9.56 -16.85 -13.04
C GLN A 209 8.25 -16.31 -12.45
N VAL A 210 8.36 -15.56 -11.35
CA VAL A 210 7.24 -14.84 -10.72
C VAL A 210 7.70 -13.42 -10.40
N VAL A 211 6.84 -12.43 -10.65
CA VAL A 211 7.06 -11.02 -10.30
C VAL A 211 6.04 -10.62 -9.25
N ASP A 212 6.47 -10.11 -8.11
CA ASP A 212 5.58 -9.58 -7.06
C ASP A 212 5.62 -8.05 -7.08
N ILE A 213 4.50 -7.42 -7.45
CA ILE A 213 4.34 -5.98 -7.65
C ILE A 213 3.74 -5.35 -6.39
N GLY A 214 4.48 -4.43 -5.75
CA GLY A 214 4.14 -3.86 -4.44
C GLY A 214 4.35 -4.85 -3.30
N GLY A 215 5.40 -5.68 -3.37
CA GLY A 215 5.60 -6.81 -2.45
C GLY A 215 6.09 -6.44 -1.04
N GLY A 216 6.18 -5.16 -0.64
CA GLY A 216 6.67 -4.70 0.67
C GLY A 216 8.15 -4.96 1.00
N LEU A 217 8.47 -6.02 1.74
CA LEU A 217 9.87 -6.39 2.08
C LEU A 217 10.35 -7.73 1.46
N GLY A 218 9.60 -8.33 0.53
CA GLY A 218 10.01 -9.60 -0.11
C GLY A 218 9.28 -10.83 0.39
N SER A 219 8.39 -10.68 1.36
CA SER A 219 7.83 -11.80 2.12
C SER A 219 7.06 -12.78 1.25
N ASN A 220 6.18 -12.34 0.33
CA ASN A 220 5.41 -13.28 -0.50
C ASN A 220 6.33 -14.17 -1.35
N LEU A 221 7.34 -13.56 -1.97
CA LEU A 221 8.28 -14.27 -2.83
C LEU A 221 9.18 -15.20 -2.03
N SER A 222 9.58 -14.83 -0.81
CA SER A 222 10.39 -15.73 0.03
C SER A 222 9.65 -17.03 0.32
N PHE A 223 8.35 -16.97 0.64
CA PHE A 223 7.52 -18.17 0.81
C PHE A 223 7.38 -18.97 -0.49
N ILE A 224 7.15 -18.32 -1.63
CA ILE A 224 7.01 -18.99 -2.93
C ILE A 224 8.30 -19.71 -3.33
N VAL A 225 9.44 -19.02 -3.25
CA VAL A 225 10.75 -19.57 -3.64
C VAL A 225 11.21 -20.67 -2.68
N SER A 226 10.92 -20.53 -1.37
CA SER A 226 11.22 -21.58 -0.40
C SER A 226 10.51 -22.89 -0.74
N LYS A 227 9.27 -22.83 -1.24
CA LYS A 227 8.51 -24.00 -1.70
C LYS A 227 8.88 -24.46 -3.11
N TYR A 228 9.20 -23.52 -4.00
CA TYR A 228 9.53 -23.79 -5.40
C TYR A 228 10.89 -23.17 -5.76
N PRO A 229 12.01 -23.81 -5.38
CA PRO A 229 13.35 -23.21 -5.51
C PRO A 229 13.81 -22.97 -6.95
N HIS A 230 13.14 -23.60 -7.93
CA HIS A 230 13.41 -23.42 -9.35
C HIS A 230 12.82 -22.13 -9.93
N ILE A 231 11.87 -21.50 -9.23
CA ILE A 231 11.23 -20.26 -9.68
C ILE A 231 12.19 -19.09 -9.48
N LYS A 232 12.47 -18.35 -10.55
CA LYS A 232 13.13 -17.06 -10.45
C LYS A 232 12.13 -15.99 -9.96
N ALA A 233 12.24 -15.57 -8.70
CA ALA A 233 11.44 -14.47 -8.17
C ALA A 233 12.00 -13.11 -8.58
N ILE A 234 11.12 -12.17 -8.88
CA ILE A 234 11.43 -10.77 -9.16
C ILE A 234 10.65 -9.91 -8.19
N TYR A 235 11.40 -9.14 -7.41
CA TYR A 235 10.87 -8.23 -6.42
C TYR A 235 10.61 -6.85 -7.03
N PHE A 236 9.42 -6.28 -6.79
CA PHE A 236 9.07 -4.99 -7.35
C PHE A 236 8.33 -4.10 -6.33
N ASP A 237 9.00 -3.05 -5.86
CA ASP A 237 8.43 -2.05 -4.94
C ASP A 237 9.13 -0.69 -5.10
N PHE A 238 8.77 0.31 -4.29
CA PHE A 238 9.45 1.59 -4.23
C PHE A 238 10.90 1.45 -3.73
N PRO A 239 11.85 2.27 -4.21
CA PRO A 239 13.27 2.09 -3.92
C PRO A 239 13.63 2.16 -2.43
N ASN A 240 12.95 3.01 -1.66
CA ASN A 240 13.13 3.11 -0.21
C ASN A 240 12.71 1.82 0.52
N VAL A 241 11.68 1.13 0.02
CA VAL A 241 11.20 -0.12 0.62
C VAL A 241 12.12 -1.29 0.26
N ILE A 242 12.68 -1.29 -0.95
CA ILE A 242 13.69 -2.28 -1.38
C ILE A 242 14.99 -2.15 -0.57
N GLN A 243 15.42 -0.92 -0.26
CA GLN A 243 16.65 -0.67 0.51
C GLN A 243 16.59 -1.23 1.94
N ASP A 244 15.41 -1.23 2.55
CA ASP A 244 15.19 -1.73 3.91
C ASP A 244 14.91 -3.25 3.98
N SER A 245 14.92 -3.96 2.84
CA SER A 245 14.67 -5.40 2.80
C SER A 245 15.92 -6.21 3.25
N PRO A 246 15.81 -7.06 4.29
CA PRO A 246 16.92 -7.88 4.79
C PRO A 246 17.31 -9.03 3.85
N SER A 247 16.54 -9.27 2.80
CA SER A 247 16.73 -10.35 1.84
C SER A 247 16.71 -9.82 0.41
N CYS A 248 17.66 -8.93 0.10
CA CYS A 248 18.00 -8.56 -1.26
C CYS A 248 19.25 -9.37 -1.69
N PRO A 249 19.10 -10.49 -2.43
CA PRO A 249 20.23 -11.07 -3.14
C PRO A 249 20.80 -10.02 -4.09
N GLU A 250 22.13 -9.91 -4.13
CA GLU A 250 22.83 -8.93 -4.95
C GLU A 250 22.32 -8.90 -6.39
N GLY A 251 21.83 -7.72 -6.77
CA GLY A 251 21.45 -7.34 -8.11
C GLY A 251 19.96 -7.47 -8.36
N PHE A 252 19.21 -6.36 -8.35
CA PHE A 252 18.23 -6.01 -9.39
C PHE A 252 17.79 -4.55 -9.27
N ASN A 253 17.47 -3.96 -10.43
CA ASN A 253 17.13 -2.55 -10.65
C ASN A 253 15.61 -2.31 -10.59
N ILE A 254 15.23 -1.11 -10.15
CA ILE A 254 13.89 -0.50 -10.20
C ILE A 254 13.30 -0.62 -11.61
N VAL A 255 12.07 -1.14 -11.78
CA VAL A 255 11.39 -1.18 -13.10
C VAL A 255 9.92 -0.74 -13.07
N ILE A 256 9.58 0.40 -12.44
CA ILE A 256 8.52 1.20 -13.07
C ILE A 256 9.20 1.56 -14.37
N ARG A 257 8.65 1.12 -15.52
CA ARG A 257 9.18 1.63 -16.79
C ARG A 257 9.15 3.13 -16.65
N PRO A 258 10.30 3.82 -16.69
CA PRO A 258 10.34 5.21 -16.30
C PRO A 258 9.83 6.01 -17.49
N VAL A 259 8.56 5.82 -17.86
CA VAL A 259 7.89 6.40 -19.01
C VAL A 259 6.58 6.99 -18.52
N ILE A 260 6.46 8.30 -18.65
CA ILE A 260 5.25 9.04 -18.33
C ILE A 260 4.77 9.76 -19.58
N ALA A 261 3.46 9.90 -19.76
CA ALA A 261 2.89 10.81 -20.75
C ALA A 261 2.33 12.05 -20.08
N VAL A 262 2.54 13.19 -20.73
CA VAL A 262 2.00 14.48 -20.32
C VAL A 262 1.14 15.07 -21.43
N ASP A 263 0.00 15.64 -21.05
CA ASP A 263 -0.93 16.30 -21.97
C ASP A 263 -1.76 17.38 -21.27
N ALA A 264 -2.43 18.21 -22.04
CA ALA A 264 -3.27 19.29 -21.58
C ALA A 264 -4.63 19.34 -22.30
N THR A 265 -5.69 19.70 -21.58
CA THR A 265 -7.01 19.93 -22.18
C THR A 265 -7.67 21.21 -21.68
N HIS A 266 -8.37 21.89 -22.58
CA HIS A 266 -9.04 23.16 -22.29
C HIS A 266 -10.36 22.94 -21.54
N LEU A 267 -10.50 23.62 -20.39
CA LEU A 267 -11.71 23.57 -19.59
C LEU A 267 -12.84 24.36 -20.26
N LYS A 268 -14.03 23.77 -20.32
CA LYS A 268 -15.24 24.37 -20.91
C LYS A 268 -16.09 25.17 -19.91
N SER A 269 -15.52 25.61 -18.77
CA SER A 269 -16.19 26.37 -17.71
C SER A 269 -16.21 27.88 -17.99
N LYS A 270 -17.01 28.63 -17.21
CA LYS A 270 -17.05 30.11 -17.26
C LYS A 270 -15.69 30.73 -16.96
N THR A 271 -14.96 30.13 -16.02
CA THR A 271 -13.52 30.33 -15.80
C THR A 271 -12.78 29.52 -16.86
N ARG A 272 -12.34 30.18 -17.93
CA ARG A 272 -11.49 29.56 -18.94
C ARG A 272 -10.18 29.09 -18.27
N GLY A 273 -9.59 27.99 -18.73
CA GLY A 273 -8.36 27.44 -18.17
C GLY A 273 -7.98 26.12 -18.82
N VAL A 274 -6.91 25.50 -18.33
CA VAL A 274 -6.31 24.27 -18.87
C VAL A 274 -6.07 23.29 -17.73
N LEU A 275 -6.46 22.03 -17.92
CA LEU A 275 -6.09 20.91 -17.08
C LEU A 275 -4.85 20.24 -17.67
N LEU A 276 -3.76 20.25 -16.92
CA LEU A 276 -2.51 19.55 -17.19
C LEU A 276 -2.59 18.18 -16.52
N VAL A 277 -2.16 17.12 -17.21
CA VAL A 277 -2.23 15.75 -16.69
C VAL A 277 -0.92 15.02 -16.97
N VAL A 278 -0.49 14.19 -16.02
CA VAL A 278 0.56 13.19 -16.18
C VAL A 278 -0.04 11.82 -15.92
N VAL A 279 0.21 10.88 -16.83
CA VAL A 279 -0.22 9.49 -16.72
C VAL A 279 0.97 8.55 -16.93
N CYS A 280 0.93 7.38 -16.32
CA CYS A 280 1.83 6.26 -16.60
C CYS A 280 1.03 5.00 -16.94
N LYS A 281 1.73 3.90 -17.27
CA LYS A 281 1.11 2.59 -17.40
C LYS A 281 1.48 1.72 -16.22
N ASP A 282 0.50 1.04 -15.66
CA ASP A 282 0.74 0.02 -14.65
C ASP A 282 1.21 -1.31 -15.28
N GLY A 283 1.48 -2.31 -14.45
CA GLY A 283 1.90 -3.64 -14.90
C GLY A 283 0.87 -4.39 -15.76
N ASN A 284 -0.39 -3.92 -15.79
CA ASN A 284 -1.48 -4.47 -16.59
C ASN A 284 -1.72 -3.68 -17.89
N GLU A 285 -0.78 -2.79 -18.26
CA GLU A 285 -0.88 -1.88 -19.41
C GLU A 285 -2.04 -0.87 -19.35
N MET A 286 -2.67 -0.72 -18.17
CA MET A 286 -3.75 0.25 -17.95
C MET A 286 -3.19 1.64 -17.70
N ILE A 287 -3.95 2.67 -18.10
CA ILE A 287 -3.58 4.06 -17.86
C ILE A 287 -3.80 4.37 -16.38
N TYR A 288 -2.72 4.77 -15.70
CA TYR A 288 -2.74 5.21 -14.32
C TYR A 288 -2.49 6.72 -14.25
N PRO A 289 -3.41 7.53 -13.69
CA PRO A 289 -3.19 8.96 -13.50
C PRO A 289 -2.19 9.20 -12.36
N LEU A 290 -1.07 9.84 -12.68
CA LEU A 290 0.02 10.10 -11.74
C LEU A 290 -0.13 11.47 -11.07
N ALA A 291 -0.46 12.50 -11.85
CA ALA A 291 -0.63 13.87 -11.35
C ALA A 291 -1.55 14.69 -12.26
N PHE A 292 -2.15 15.75 -11.72
CA PHE A 292 -2.88 16.74 -12.50
C PHE A 292 -2.71 18.15 -11.93
N GLY A 293 -2.91 19.17 -12.76
CA GLY A 293 -2.77 20.57 -12.37
C GLY A 293 -3.68 21.48 -13.17
N PHE A 294 -4.09 22.58 -12.56
CA PHE A 294 -4.92 23.60 -13.23
C PHE A 294 -4.07 24.83 -13.54
N ALA A 295 -4.20 25.33 -14.77
CA ALA A 295 -3.49 26.51 -15.24
C ALA A 295 -4.41 27.46 -16.01
N ASN A 296 -4.05 28.74 -16.07
CA ASN A 296 -4.82 29.74 -16.82
C ASN A 296 -4.70 29.53 -18.34
N SER A 297 -3.58 29.01 -18.82
CA SER A 297 -3.34 28.72 -20.24
C SER A 297 -2.27 27.66 -20.42
N GLU A 298 -2.28 26.99 -21.56
CA GLU A 298 -1.23 26.07 -21.93
C GLU A 298 -0.02 26.87 -22.44
N CYS A 299 0.91 27.22 -21.54
CA CYS A 299 2.09 28.01 -21.89
C CYS A 299 3.34 27.50 -21.17
N SER A 300 4.51 28.00 -21.58
CA SER A 300 5.79 27.61 -20.96
C SER A 300 5.80 27.84 -19.45
N LYS A 301 5.24 28.95 -18.96
CA LYS A 301 5.21 29.23 -17.51
C LYS A 301 4.42 28.16 -16.73
N SER A 302 3.24 27.80 -17.23
CA SER A 302 2.36 26.81 -16.61
C SER A 302 2.95 25.40 -16.65
N TRP A 303 3.55 25.02 -17.78
CA TRP A 303 4.23 23.73 -17.91
C TRP A 303 5.50 23.65 -17.07
N THR A 304 6.33 24.70 -17.00
CA THR A 304 7.50 24.73 -16.12
C THR A 304 7.11 24.60 -14.66
N TRP A 305 6.06 25.31 -14.22
CA TRP A 305 5.55 25.17 -12.86
C TRP A 305 5.10 23.74 -12.58
N PHE A 306 4.23 23.17 -13.43
CA PHE A 306 3.68 21.83 -13.23
C PHE A 306 4.76 20.74 -13.27
N LEU A 307 5.70 20.82 -14.21
CA LEU A 307 6.83 19.91 -14.30
C LEU A 307 7.79 20.04 -13.12
N LYS A 308 7.96 21.24 -12.54
CA LYS A 308 8.75 21.41 -11.31
C LYS A 308 8.11 20.68 -10.14
N GLN A 309 6.79 20.82 -9.95
CA GLN A 309 6.08 20.07 -8.91
C GLN A 309 6.23 18.55 -9.12
N LEU A 310 6.16 18.10 -10.37
CA LEU A 310 6.36 16.69 -10.72
C LEU A 310 7.81 16.21 -10.47
N HIS A 311 8.80 17.03 -10.80
CA HIS A 311 10.21 16.71 -10.60
C HIS A 311 10.52 16.47 -9.12
N ASP A 312 9.98 17.32 -8.23
CA ASP A 312 10.26 17.24 -6.79
C ASP A 312 9.67 15.96 -6.14
N VAL A 313 8.70 15.30 -6.80
CA VAL A 313 8.09 14.05 -6.31
C VAL A 313 8.57 12.79 -7.04
N ILE A 314 9.27 12.93 -8.17
CA ILE A 314 9.86 11.80 -8.90
C ILE A 314 11.26 11.52 -8.34
N LEU A 315 11.50 10.30 -7.87
CA LEU A 315 12.76 9.92 -7.21
C LEU A 315 13.99 9.92 -8.14
N HIS A 316 13.80 9.64 -9.44
CA HIS A 316 14.87 9.57 -10.46
C HIS A 316 14.49 10.34 -11.74
N PRO A 317 14.46 11.68 -11.71
CA PRO A 317 14.08 12.53 -12.84
C PRO A 317 15.03 12.40 -14.05
N GLU A 318 16.26 11.92 -13.85
CA GLU A 318 17.25 11.67 -14.89
C GLU A 318 17.00 10.40 -15.71
N LEU A 319 16.25 9.44 -15.14
CA LEU A 319 15.94 8.16 -15.80
C LEU A 319 14.57 8.16 -16.48
N VAL A 320 13.78 9.22 -16.31
CA VAL A 320 12.43 9.32 -16.88
C VAL A 320 12.46 9.65 -18.37
N MET A 321 11.61 8.96 -19.12
CA MET A 321 11.22 9.24 -20.48
C MET A 321 9.85 9.90 -20.44
N ILE A 322 9.74 11.05 -21.08
CA ILE A 322 8.51 11.83 -21.10
C ILE A 322 7.96 11.80 -22.52
N VAL A 323 6.71 11.38 -22.65
CA VAL A 323 5.96 11.31 -23.90
C VAL A 323 5.02 12.50 -23.96
N SER A 324 5.06 13.28 -25.03
CA SER A 324 4.10 14.39 -25.21
C SER A 324 3.81 14.69 -26.68
N ASP A 325 2.86 15.58 -26.94
CA ASP A 325 2.52 16.10 -28.26
C ASP A 325 3.55 17.12 -28.83
N ARG A 326 4.61 17.41 -28.07
CA ARG A 326 5.61 18.46 -28.32
C ARG A 326 5.06 19.89 -28.36
N HIS A 327 3.99 20.19 -27.65
CA HIS A 327 3.59 21.58 -27.46
C HIS A 327 4.79 22.42 -26.97
N MET A 328 4.93 23.64 -27.47
CA MET A 328 6.12 24.47 -27.19
C MET A 328 6.25 24.76 -25.69
N GLY A 329 5.13 24.90 -24.98
CA GLY A 329 5.13 25.04 -23.52
C GLY A 329 5.78 23.85 -22.82
N ILE A 330 5.40 22.62 -23.21
CA ILE A 330 5.96 21.37 -22.67
C ILE A 330 7.45 21.29 -22.98
N SER A 331 7.83 21.50 -24.24
CA SER A 331 9.22 21.37 -24.68
C SER A 331 10.15 22.33 -23.95
N ASN A 332 9.69 23.55 -23.64
CA ASN A 332 10.47 24.53 -22.87
C ASN A 332 10.55 24.14 -21.39
N GLY A 333 9.43 23.72 -20.77
CA GLY A 333 9.42 23.25 -19.39
C GLY A 333 10.29 22.02 -19.17
N MET A 334 10.25 21.07 -20.12
CA MET A 334 11.10 19.88 -20.15
C MET A 334 12.59 20.23 -20.18
N ARG A 335 13.02 21.14 -21.06
CA ARG A 335 14.42 21.57 -21.10
C ARG A 335 14.87 22.26 -19.81
N ALA A 336 13.96 22.95 -19.14
CA ALA A 336 14.27 23.67 -17.91
C ALA A 336 14.33 22.74 -16.69
N ILE A 337 13.43 21.77 -16.59
CA ILE A 337 13.24 20.96 -15.39
C ILE A 337 13.80 19.53 -15.51
N PHE A 338 13.73 18.94 -16.71
CA PHE A 338 14.18 17.57 -16.98
C PHE A 338 15.21 17.55 -18.12
N PRO A 339 16.37 18.23 -17.98
CA PRO A 339 17.33 18.41 -19.08
C PRO A 339 17.95 17.09 -19.57
N ASN A 340 18.00 16.08 -18.71
CA ASN A 340 18.58 14.76 -19.00
C ASN A 340 17.53 13.70 -19.41
N ALA A 341 16.24 14.00 -19.25
CA ALA A 341 15.17 13.08 -19.57
C ALA A 341 15.04 12.86 -21.09
N ALA A 342 14.73 11.64 -21.50
CA ALA A 342 14.41 11.37 -22.90
C ALA A 342 13.03 11.93 -23.23
N HIS A 343 12.96 12.88 -24.18
CA HIS A 343 11.68 13.38 -24.70
C HIS A 343 11.28 12.62 -25.96
N VAL A 344 10.10 12.00 -25.94
CA VAL A 344 9.55 11.19 -27.03
C VAL A 344 8.22 11.77 -27.50
N VAL A 345 7.99 11.72 -28.81
CA VAL A 345 6.72 12.19 -29.39
C VAL A 345 5.64 11.15 -29.21
N CYS A 346 4.45 11.58 -28.78
CA CYS A 346 3.27 10.74 -28.67
C CYS A 346 2.93 10.10 -30.02
N ALA A 347 2.90 8.76 -30.05
CA ALA A 347 2.69 8.00 -31.28
C ALA A 347 1.31 8.25 -31.91
N TYR A 348 0.30 8.58 -31.12
CA TYR A 348 -1.05 8.92 -31.59
C TYR A 348 -1.06 10.27 -32.34
N HIS A 349 -0.50 11.31 -31.72
CA HIS A 349 -0.36 12.63 -32.35
C HIS A 349 0.45 12.55 -33.63
N LEU A 350 1.49 11.73 -33.61
CA LEU A 350 2.33 11.50 -34.77
C LEU A 350 1.63 10.76 -35.90
N ALA A 351 0.84 9.72 -35.58
CA ALA A 351 0.00 9.03 -36.55
C ALA A 351 -0.99 10.00 -37.20
N ASN A 352 -1.58 10.91 -36.42
CA ASN A 352 -2.52 11.91 -36.93
C ASN A 352 -1.84 12.94 -37.85
N ASN A 353 -0.63 13.39 -37.50
CA ASN A 353 0.17 14.25 -38.38
C ASN A 353 0.51 13.54 -39.70
N LEU A 354 0.92 12.26 -39.64
CA LEU A 354 1.18 11.44 -40.83
C LEU A 354 -0.08 11.23 -41.68
N LYS A 355 -1.25 11.00 -41.07
CA LYS A 355 -2.53 10.89 -41.78
C LYS A 355 -2.84 12.17 -42.57
N GLN A 356 -2.53 13.34 -42.01
CA GLN A 356 -2.75 14.62 -42.69
C GLN A 356 -1.74 14.85 -43.82
N HIS A 357 -0.45 14.63 -43.58
CA HIS A 357 0.62 14.85 -44.57
C HIS A 357 0.53 13.86 -45.74
N CYS A 358 0.28 12.58 -45.46
CA CYS A 358 0.23 11.52 -46.47
C CYS A 358 -1.17 11.33 -47.08
N ARG A 359 -2.07 12.33 -47.00
CA ARG A 359 -3.44 12.30 -47.58
C ARG A 359 -4.24 11.04 -47.21
N LYS A 360 -4.14 10.58 -45.96
CA LYS A 360 -4.85 9.40 -45.41
C LYS A 360 -4.56 8.07 -46.11
N ARG A 361 -3.37 7.91 -46.71
CA ARG A 361 -2.87 6.64 -47.23
C ARG A 361 -2.81 5.57 -46.13
N GLY A 362 -3.75 4.62 -46.16
CA GLY A 362 -3.91 3.60 -45.12
C GLY A 362 -2.73 2.63 -45.01
N ASP A 363 -2.04 2.38 -46.13
CA ASP A 363 -0.84 1.56 -46.20
C ASP A 363 0.34 2.17 -45.42
N VAL A 364 0.54 3.49 -45.51
CA VAL A 364 1.58 4.19 -44.73
C VAL A 364 1.30 4.09 -43.22
N ILE A 365 0.06 4.32 -42.82
CA ILE A 365 -0.36 4.27 -41.41
C ILE A 365 -0.26 2.85 -40.84
N TYR A 366 -0.56 1.84 -41.64
CA TYR A 366 -0.39 0.44 -41.27
C TYR A 366 1.07 0.10 -40.97
N HIS A 367 2.00 0.50 -41.84
CA HIS A 367 3.43 0.28 -41.61
C HIS A 367 3.95 1.08 -40.43
N TYR A 368 3.47 2.31 -40.25
CA TYR A 368 3.78 3.13 -39.08
C TYR A 368 3.40 2.41 -37.78
N TYR A 369 2.15 1.96 -37.62
CA TYR A 369 1.76 1.23 -36.40
C TYR A 369 2.49 -0.11 -36.27
N ARG A 370 2.77 -0.83 -37.36
CA ARG A 370 3.57 -2.06 -37.31
C ARG A 370 5.00 -1.82 -36.81
N ALA A 371 5.62 -0.71 -37.21
CA ALA A 371 6.93 -0.31 -36.73
C ALA A 371 6.85 0.15 -35.27
N ALA A 372 5.86 0.97 -34.96
CA ALA A 372 5.61 1.49 -33.63
C ALA A 372 5.39 0.35 -32.60
N TYR A 373 4.61 -0.68 -32.94
CA TYR A 373 4.32 -1.85 -32.09
C TYR A 373 5.33 -3.01 -32.22
N ALA A 374 6.48 -2.83 -32.89
CA ALA A 374 7.47 -3.88 -32.99
C ALA A 374 8.17 -4.12 -31.63
N TYR A 375 8.37 -5.38 -31.26
CA TYR A 375 8.98 -5.80 -29.98
C TYR A 375 10.47 -6.14 -30.07
N ARG A 376 11.02 -6.25 -31.27
CA ARG A 376 12.43 -6.61 -31.53
C ARG A 376 12.99 -5.71 -32.62
N VAL A 377 14.23 -5.26 -32.45
CA VAL A 377 14.91 -4.36 -33.39
C VAL A 377 14.86 -4.95 -34.80
N GLU A 378 15.09 -6.26 -34.92
CA GLU A 378 14.96 -7.00 -36.19
C GLU A 378 13.58 -6.85 -36.86
N LYS A 379 12.50 -6.84 -36.07
CA LYS A 379 11.13 -6.67 -36.59
C LYS A 379 10.88 -5.22 -36.99
N PHE A 380 11.41 -4.26 -36.24
CA PHE A 380 11.35 -2.85 -36.59
C PHE A 380 12.08 -2.56 -37.89
N ASP A 381 13.34 -2.98 -37.98
CA ASP A 381 14.18 -2.80 -39.16
C ASP A 381 13.53 -3.43 -40.40
N ARG A 382 12.93 -4.62 -40.25
CA ARG A 382 12.17 -5.26 -41.32
C ARG A 382 10.98 -4.41 -41.78
N VAL A 383 10.14 -3.93 -40.84
CA VAL A 383 8.98 -3.10 -41.18
C VAL A 383 9.41 -1.75 -41.78
N MET A 384 10.52 -1.18 -41.30
CA MET A 384 11.07 0.07 -41.81
C MET A 384 11.67 -0.10 -43.21
N ALA A 385 12.31 -1.23 -43.49
CA ALA A 385 12.78 -1.59 -44.83
C ALA A 385 11.61 -1.80 -45.81
N GLU A 386 10.53 -2.46 -45.36
CA GLU A 386 9.28 -2.59 -46.11
C GLU A 386 8.71 -1.20 -46.43
N LEU A 387 8.59 -0.31 -45.43
CA LEU A 387 8.11 1.05 -45.63
C LEU A 387 8.96 1.84 -46.63
N LYS A 388 10.30 1.73 -46.54
CA LYS A 388 11.24 2.38 -47.46
C LYS A 388 11.06 1.90 -48.89
N SER A 389 10.83 0.60 -49.09
CA SER A 389 10.65 0.02 -50.41
C SER A 389 9.36 0.49 -51.10
N ILE A 390 8.30 0.71 -50.32
CA ILE A 390 6.98 1.09 -50.85
C ILE A 390 6.84 2.62 -50.93
N HIS A 391 7.36 3.36 -49.94
CA HIS A 391 7.23 4.82 -49.79
C HIS A 391 8.55 5.50 -49.40
N PRO A 392 9.54 5.56 -50.31
CA PRO A 392 10.87 6.10 -49.99
C PRO A 392 10.83 7.55 -49.49
N LYS A 393 9.99 8.41 -50.08
CA LYS A 393 9.84 9.81 -49.64
C LYS A 393 9.29 9.95 -48.22
N VAL A 394 8.32 9.11 -47.85
CA VAL A 394 7.74 9.11 -46.50
C VAL A 394 8.75 8.58 -45.48
N TYR A 395 9.55 7.59 -45.87
CA TYR A 395 10.65 7.09 -45.05
C TYR A 395 11.69 8.17 -44.77
N ASP A 396 12.09 8.94 -45.78
CA ASP A 396 13.05 10.05 -45.61
C ASP A 396 12.47 11.18 -44.72
N GLU A 397 11.18 11.51 -44.87
CA GLU A 397 10.48 12.46 -43.99
C GLU A 397 10.42 11.99 -42.52
N LEU A 398 10.25 10.68 -42.28
CA LEU A 398 10.28 10.09 -40.94
C LEU A 398 11.69 10.12 -40.30
N LEU A 399 12.75 10.06 -41.13
CA LEU A 399 14.14 10.23 -40.70
C LEU A 399 14.42 11.68 -40.28
N GLU A 400 14.04 12.64 -41.12
CA GLU A 400 14.30 14.06 -40.91
C GLU A 400 13.55 14.65 -39.71
N SER A 401 12.33 14.17 -39.47
CA SER A 401 11.44 14.66 -38.40
C SER A 401 11.83 14.21 -36.97
N ARG A 402 12.94 13.48 -36.81
CA ARG A 402 13.37 12.81 -35.55
C ARG A 402 12.31 11.86 -34.98
N ILE A 403 11.38 11.42 -35.84
CA ILE A 403 10.35 10.45 -35.52
C ILE A 403 10.99 9.08 -35.33
N LEU A 404 11.94 8.73 -36.20
CA LEU A 404 12.65 7.47 -36.09
C LEU A 404 13.50 7.36 -34.84
N SER A 405 14.21 8.43 -34.44
CA SER A 405 14.94 8.42 -33.17
C SER A 405 14.00 8.36 -31.94
N SER A 406 12.76 8.85 -32.07
CA SER A 406 11.72 8.70 -31.05
C SER A 406 11.15 7.26 -31.01
N LEU A 407 11.00 6.61 -32.17
CA LEU A 407 10.56 5.21 -32.29
C LEU A 407 11.65 4.21 -31.86
N GLU A 408 12.93 4.48 -32.19
CA GLU A 408 14.11 3.74 -31.76
C GLU A 408 14.34 3.84 -30.24
N ARG A 409 14.09 5.01 -29.64
CA ARG A 409 14.13 5.19 -28.17
C ARG A 409 12.89 4.63 -27.49
N GLY A 410 11.71 4.76 -28.10
CA GLY A 410 10.48 4.13 -27.65
C GLY A 410 10.51 2.60 -27.70
N PHE A 411 11.41 2.04 -28.52
CA PHE A 411 11.65 0.62 -28.68
C PHE A 411 12.03 -0.09 -27.37
N ILE A 412 12.74 0.61 -26.49
CA ILE A 412 13.25 0.04 -25.24
C ILE A 412 12.14 -0.01 -24.16
N TYR A 413 11.07 0.80 -24.28
CA TYR A 413 10.11 0.99 -23.18
C TYR A 413 8.61 1.03 -23.54
N ARG A 414 8.20 0.87 -24.82
CA ARG A 414 6.80 0.95 -25.29
C ARG A 414 6.02 2.21 -24.85
N PRO A 415 6.25 3.39 -25.44
CA PRO A 415 5.54 4.64 -25.10
C PRO A 415 4.16 4.75 -25.79
N PHE A 416 3.32 3.71 -25.74
CA PHE A 416 1.97 3.79 -26.29
C PHE A 416 0.98 4.22 -25.22
N PHE A 417 0.81 5.52 -25.11
CA PHE A 417 -0.38 6.13 -24.51
C PHE A 417 -1.34 6.45 -25.66
N GLU A 418 -2.30 5.57 -25.92
CA GLU A 418 -3.55 6.03 -26.53
C GLU A 418 -4.36 6.63 -25.40
N ILE A 419 -4.28 7.95 -25.23
CA ILE A 419 -5.31 8.66 -24.47
C ILE A 419 -6.55 8.56 -25.33
N ASP A 420 -7.49 7.72 -24.92
CA ASP A 420 -8.78 7.58 -25.59
C ASP A 420 -9.44 8.98 -25.68
N PRO A 421 -9.82 9.46 -26.87
CA PRO A 421 -10.64 10.66 -26.99
C PRO A 421 -11.96 10.58 -26.19
N GLU A 422 -12.44 9.38 -25.86
CA GLU A 422 -13.55 9.16 -24.93
C GLU A 422 -13.16 9.35 -23.46
N LEU A 423 -11.89 9.14 -23.05
CA LEU A 423 -11.39 9.53 -21.72
C LEU A 423 -11.43 11.05 -21.52
N LEU A 424 -11.21 11.82 -22.59
CA LEU A 424 -11.45 13.28 -22.63
C LEU A 424 -12.95 13.65 -22.65
N LYS A 425 -13.83 12.68 -22.96
CA LYS A 425 -15.30 12.81 -22.87
C LYS A 425 -15.90 12.20 -21.61
N ILE A 426 -15.13 11.57 -20.72
CA ILE A 426 -15.60 11.06 -19.41
C ILE A 426 -16.17 12.20 -18.53
N LEU A 427 -15.89 13.46 -18.87
CA LEU A 427 -16.76 14.57 -18.48
C LEU A 427 -17.99 14.67 -19.42
N SER A 428 -18.85 13.65 -19.40
CA SER A 428 -20.16 13.71 -20.05
C SER A 428 -21.07 14.67 -19.26
N PRO A 429 -22.09 15.30 -19.87
CA PRO A 429 -23.04 16.17 -19.16
C PRO A 429 -23.72 15.49 -17.96
N LYS A 430 -23.87 14.16 -17.99
CA LYS A 430 -24.47 13.36 -16.92
C LYS A 430 -23.43 13.05 -15.81
N SER A 431 -22.18 12.75 -16.21
CA SER A 431 -21.03 12.73 -15.28
C SER A 431 -20.81 14.10 -14.63
N ARG A 432 -21.22 15.18 -15.30
CA ARG A 432 -21.18 16.56 -14.80
C ARG A 432 -22.23 16.80 -13.71
N SER A 433 -23.41 16.19 -13.73
CA SER A 433 -24.36 16.31 -12.61
C SER A 433 -24.01 15.42 -11.44
N ASP A 434 -23.34 14.29 -11.67
CA ASP A 434 -22.88 13.42 -10.58
C ASP A 434 -21.59 13.97 -9.93
N PHE A 435 -20.72 14.63 -10.72
CA PHE A 435 -19.53 15.35 -10.25
C PHE A 435 -19.84 16.77 -9.71
N MET A 436 -20.89 17.46 -10.20
CA MET A 436 -21.32 18.76 -9.64
C MET A 436 -22.43 18.64 -8.58
N GLY A 437 -23.24 17.59 -8.61
CA GLY A 437 -24.25 17.30 -7.58
C GLY A 437 -23.64 16.82 -6.27
N SER A 438 -22.42 16.29 -6.32
CA SER A 438 -21.55 16.01 -5.18
C SER A 438 -20.72 17.22 -4.72
N TRP A 439 -20.80 18.37 -5.42
CA TRP A 439 -20.09 19.61 -5.05
C TRP A 439 -20.97 20.63 -4.32
N ASN A 440 -22.28 20.39 -4.20
CA ASN A 440 -23.21 21.26 -3.44
C ASN A 440 -23.70 20.63 -2.13
N ARG A 441 -23.11 19.53 -1.68
CA ARG A 441 -23.18 19.05 -0.30
C ARG A 441 -21.76 18.73 0.15
N GLY A 442 -21.44 19.19 1.35
CA GLY A 442 -20.09 19.30 1.94
C GLY A 442 -19.23 18.02 1.94
N PRO A 443 -18.04 18.14 2.55
CA PRO A 443 -16.76 17.87 1.91
C PRO A 443 -16.42 16.38 1.83
N ILE A 444 -15.83 15.97 0.71
CA ILE A 444 -14.99 14.77 0.63
C ILE A 444 -13.57 15.28 0.43
N GLN A 445 -12.82 15.33 1.53
CA GLN A 445 -11.39 15.57 1.57
C GLN A 445 -10.65 14.32 1.09
N THR A 446 -10.07 14.39 -0.09
CA THR A 446 -8.78 13.72 -0.38
C THR A 446 -7.76 14.84 -0.47
N ASP A 447 -6.80 14.85 0.45
CA ASP A 447 -5.73 15.84 0.51
C ASP A 447 -4.89 15.81 -0.77
N LEU A 448 -5.21 16.76 -1.65
CA LEU A 448 -4.28 17.28 -2.64
C LEU A 448 -3.90 18.67 -2.13
N SER A 449 -2.62 18.86 -1.84
CA SER A 449 -2.07 20.16 -1.47
C SER A 449 -2.32 21.17 -2.60
N VAL A 450 -3.37 21.97 -2.44
CA VAL A 450 -3.60 23.16 -3.27
C VAL A 450 -2.71 24.27 -2.69
N TYR A 451 -1.64 24.63 -3.41
CA TYR A 451 -0.90 25.85 -3.13
C TYR A 451 -1.62 27.03 -3.82
N PRO A 452 -2.29 27.93 -3.09
CA PRO A 452 -2.82 29.15 -3.71
C PRO A 452 -1.64 30.06 -4.09
N LEU A 453 -1.56 30.45 -5.36
CA LEU A 453 -0.70 31.54 -5.81
C LEU A 453 -1.08 32.82 -5.05
N GLN A 454 -0.14 33.39 -4.31
CA GLN A 454 -0.31 34.70 -3.69
C GLN A 454 -0.23 35.79 -4.78
N PRO A 455 -1.09 36.83 -4.72
CA PRO A 455 -1.10 37.93 -5.69
C PRO A 455 0.20 38.74 -5.81
N SER A 456 1.19 38.50 -4.94
CA SER A 456 2.47 39.22 -4.91
C SER A 456 3.49 38.75 -5.96
N ASP A 457 3.29 37.60 -6.61
CA ASP A 457 4.27 37.02 -7.54
C ASP A 457 4.02 37.42 -9.01
N ILE A 458 3.28 38.52 -9.22
CA ILE A 458 3.02 39.12 -10.54
C ILE A 458 3.65 40.51 -10.59
N ILE A 459 4.83 40.58 -11.21
CA ILE A 459 5.18 41.67 -12.14
C ILE A 459 5.63 41.03 -13.45
#